data_AF-A0AAC8QH82-F1
#
_entry.id   AF-A0AAC8QH82-F1
#
_cell.length_a   1.000
_cell.length_b   1.000
_cell.length_c   1.000
_cell.angle_alpha   90.00
_cell.angle_beta   90.00
_cell.angle_gamma   90.00
#
_symmetry.space_group_name_H-M   'P 1'
#
loop_
_entity.id
_entity.type
_entity.pdbx_description
1 polymer ?
#
loop_
_entity_poly.entity_id
_entity_poly.type
_entity_poly.pdbx_seq_one_letter_code
_entity_poly.pdbx_strand_id
1 'polypeptide(L)'
;MSVLAPLYLVYATVQHIRADDTWTRPQLFLQPPDELRPHAELLVQHLERELGYQPFPLELANEPVPGRCVYFLNGGEPSLLDALLDNDLGNLP
;
A
#
# COMPACT_ATOMS: atom_id res chain seq x y z
N MET A 1 20.42 -1.49 20.97
CA MET A 1 19.88 -2.16 19.77
C MET A 1 18.53 -1.53 19.49
N SER A 2 18.38 -0.79 18.39
CA SER A 2 17.08 -0.31 17.95
C SER A 2 16.50 -1.39 17.04
N VAL A 3 15.58 -2.20 17.55
CA VAL A 3 14.77 -3.08 16.70
C VAL A 3 13.63 -2.20 16.24
N LEU A 4 13.68 -1.74 14.98
CA LEU A 4 12.54 -1.08 14.36
C LEU A 4 11.35 -2.03 14.50
N ALA A 5 10.28 -1.59 15.18
CA ALA A 5 9.07 -2.39 15.27
C ALA A 5 8.55 -2.62 13.83
N PRO A 6 8.18 -3.86 13.46
CA PRO A 6 7.60 -4.14 12.16
C PRO A 6 6.33 -3.31 11.98
N LEU A 7 6.29 -2.54 10.89
CA LEU A 7 5.13 -1.76 10.47
C LEU A 7 4.33 -2.54 9.43
N TYR A 8 3.01 -2.35 9.43
CA TYR A 8 2.12 -2.95 8.43
C TYR A 8 1.28 -1.89 7.71
N LEU A 9 0.90 -2.19 6.48
CA LEU A 9 -0.05 -1.40 5.70
C LEU A 9 -1.10 -2.33 5.09
N VAL A 10 -2.38 -2.00 5.26
CA VAL A 10 -3.48 -2.67 4.56
C VAL A 10 -3.99 -1.71 3.48
N TYR A 11 -3.95 -2.16 2.23
CA TYR A 11 -4.49 -1.43 1.08
C TYR A 11 -5.42 -2.34 0.29
N ALA A 12 -6.32 -1.73 -0.49
CA ALA A 12 -7.19 -2.44 -1.42
C ALA A 12 -6.86 -2.03 -2.85
N THR A 13 -6.96 -2.97 -3.78
CA THR A 13 -6.94 -2.69 -5.22
C THR A 13 -8.27 -3.12 -5.82
N VAL A 14 -8.97 -2.21 -6.48
CA VAL A 14 -10.23 -2.52 -7.18
C VAL A 14 -9.98 -2.47 -8.67
N GLN A 15 -10.47 -3.50 -9.36
CA GLN A 15 -10.45 -3.58 -10.82
C GLN A 15 -11.83 -4.02 -11.31
N HIS A 16 -12.31 -3.37 -12.36
CA HIS A 16 -13.59 -3.72 -12.98
C HIS A 16 -13.37 -4.46 -14.29
N ILE A 17 -14.17 -5.49 -14.49
CA ILE A 17 -14.30 -6.17 -15.79
C ILE A 17 -15.28 -5.38 -16.63
N ARG A 18 -14.84 -4.98 -17.83
CA ARG A 18 -15.68 -4.30 -18.81
C ARG A 18 -16.53 -5.31 -19.58
N ALA A 19 -17.54 -4.82 -20.30
CA ALA A 19 -18.43 -5.66 -21.09
C ALA A 19 -17.75 -6.44 -22.23
N ASP A 20 -16.52 -6.07 -22.59
CA ASP A 20 -15.68 -6.72 -23.61
C ASP A 20 -14.63 -7.68 -23.00
N ASP A 21 -14.83 -8.11 -21.75
CA ASP A 21 -13.90 -8.94 -20.96
C ASP A 21 -12.50 -8.34 -20.77
N THR A 22 -12.31 -7.05 -21.07
CA THR A 22 -11.09 -6.33 -20.74
C THR A 22 -11.16 -5.73 -19.34
N TRP A 23 -10.01 -5.53 -18.71
CA TRP A 23 -9.92 -5.03 -17.35
C TRP A 23 -9.63 -3.53 -17.32
N THR A 24 -10.23 -2.79 -16.38
CA THR A 24 -9.80 -1.42 -16.11
C THR A 24 -8.40 -1.40 -15.52
N ARG A 25 -7.73 -0.25 -15.55
CA ARG A 25 -6.53 -0.07 -14.72
C ARG A 25 -6.91 -0.28 -13.25
N PRO A 26 -6.15 -1.06 -12.46
CA PRO A 26 -6.43 -1.23 -11.05
C PRO A 26 -6.29 0.11 -10.32
N GLN A 27 -7.23 0.39 -9.43
CA GLN A 27 -7.23 1.57 -8.58
C GLN A 27 -6.81 1.16 -7.17
N LEU A 28 -5.80 1.84 -6.61
CA LEU A 28 -5.30 1.60 -5.28
C LEU A 28 -6.01 2.50 -4.26
N PHE A 29 -6.43 1.92 -3.15
CA PHE A 29 -7.09 2.57 -2.04
C PHE A 29 -6.36 2.27 -0.73
N LEU A 30 -5.77 3.30 -0.13
CA LEU A 30 -5.16 3.21 1.21
C LEU A 30 -6.20 3.11 2.34
N GLN A 31 -7.40 3.62 2.09
CA GLN A 31 -8.57 3.37 2.92
C GLN A 31 -9.48 2.43 2.14
N PRO A 32 -9.60 1.16 2.56
CA PRO A 32 -10.42 0.18 1.88
C PRO A 32 -11.88 0.68 1.70
N PRO A 33 -12.48 0.49 0.52
CA PRO A 33 -13.90 0.75 0.29
C PRO A 33 -14.80 0.04 1.31
N ASP A 34 -16.01 0.55 1.53
CA ASP A 34 -16.95 0.01 2.52
C ASP A 34 -17.15 -1.52 2.39
N GLU A 35 -17.24 -2.01 1.16
CA GLU A 35 -17.41 -3.44 0.83
C GLU A 35 -16.25 -4.31 1.32
N LEU A 36 -15.04 -3.76 1.37
CA LEU A 36 -13.82 -4.45 1.77
C LEU A 36 -13.41 -4.16 3.22
N ARG A 37 -14.02 -3.15 3.87
CA ARG A 37 -13.69 -2.73 5.23
C ARG A 37 -13.76 -3.87 6.26
N PRO A 38 -14.79 -4.73 6.29
CA PRO A 38 -14.84 -5.84 7.25
C PRO A 38 -13.66 -6.81 7.11
N HIS A 39 -13.21 -7.06 5.87
CA HIS A 39 -12.06 -7.91 5.61
C HIS A 39 -10.74 -7.25 6.02
N ALA A 40 -10.60 -5.96 5.75
CA ALA A 40 -9.44 -5.18 6.18
C ALA A 40 -9.33 -5.13 7.71
N GLU A 41 -10.45 -4.97 8.42
CA GLU A 41 -10.48 -4.97 9.88
C GLU A 41 -10.03 -6.31 10.48
N LEU A 42 -10.40 -7.44 9.87
CA LEU A 42 -9.91 -8.76 10.30
C LEU A 42 -8.38 -8.89 10.15
N LEU A 43 -7.81 -8.37 9.06
CA LEU A 43 -6.37 -8.35 8.85
C LEU A 43 -5.66 -7.46 9.88
N VAL A 44 -6.19 -6.26 10.13
CA VAL A 44 -5.68 -5.33 11.16
C VAL A 44 -5.67 -6.00 12.53
N GLN A 45 -6.79 -6.61 12.93
CA GLN A 45 -6.88 -7.28 14.22
C GLN A 45 -5.86 -8.41 14.36
N HIS A 46 -5.64 -9.19 13.30
CA HIS A 46 -4.63 -10.25 13.31
C HIS A 46 -3.21 -9.68 13.45
N LEU A 47 -2.87 -8.64 12.67
CA LEU A 47 -1.54 -8.01 12.70
C LEU A 47 -1.22 -7.37 14.05
N GLU A 48 -2.18 -6.69 14.66
CA GLU A 48 -1.97 -6.00 15.93
C GLU A 48 -2.01 -6.94 17.13
N ARG A 49 -2.96 -7.88 17.19
CA ARG A 49 -3.15 -8.73 18.37
C ARG A 49 -2.21 -9.93 18.40
N GLU A 50 -2.04 -10.61 17.27
CA GLU A 50 -1.26 -11.85 17.21
C GLU A 50 0.21 -11.57 16.95
N LEU A 51 0.52 -10.55 16.15
CA LEU A 51 1.90 -10.25 15.72
C LEU A 51 2.49 -9.02 16.41
N GLY A 52 1.69 -8.19 17.08
CA GLY A 52 2.15 -6.99 17.79
C GLY A 52 2.69 -5.91 16.87
N TYR A 53 2.28 -5.89 15.60
CA TYR A 53 2.77 -4.94 14.61
C TYR A 53 2.06 -3.59 14.79
N GLN A 54 2.72 -2.52 14.34
CA GLN A 54 2.13 -1.18 14.39
C GLN A 54 1.69 -0.73 12.99
N PRO A 55 0.59 0.02 12.89
CA PRO A 55 0.15 0.54 11.60
C PRO A 55 1.17 1.55 11.06
N PHE A 56 1.39 1.51 9.75
CA PHE A 56 2.17 2.50 9.05
C PHE A 56 1.46 3.87 9.07
N PRO A 57 2.15 4.98 9.39
CA PRO A 57 1.56 6.32 9.39
C PRO A 57 1.20 6.75 7.95
N LEU A 58 -0.09 6.77 7.62
CA LEU A 58 -0.56 7.07 6.27
C LEU A 58 -0.22 8.50 5.82
N GLU A 59 0.04 9.41 6.75
CA GLU A 59 0.52 10.76 6.47
C GLU A 59 1.85 10.73 5.72
N LEU A 60 2.68 9.71 5.99
CA LEU A 60 3.96 9.51 5.32
C LEU A 60 3.82 8.79 3.97
N ALA A 61 2.67 8.16 3.70
CA ALA A 61 2.49 7.35 2.49
C ALA A 61 2.59 8.19 1.21
N ASN A 62 2.13 9.44 1.25
CA ASN A 62 2.13 10.36 0.12
C ASN A 62 3.36 11.29 0.09
N GLU A 63 4.29 11.16 1.05
CA GLU A 63 5.50 11.97 1.04
C GLU A 63 6.31 11.67 -0.23
N PRO A 64 6.71 12.69 -0.99
CA PRO A 64 7.52 12.49 -2.18
C PRO A 64 8.89 11.94 -1.77
N VAL A 65 9.44 11.03 -2.58
CA VAL A 65 10.79 10.51 -2.41
C VAL A 65 11.66 11.07 -3.54
N PRO A 66 12.41 12.18 -3.29
CA PRO A 66 13.21 12.83 -4.32
C PRO A 66 14.25 11.89 -4.92
N GLY A 67 14.39 11.91 -6.24
CA GLY A 67 15.40 11.12 -6.95
C GLY A 67 15.02 9.67 -7.25
N ARG A 68 13.77 9.26 -7.02
CA ARG A 68 13.24 7.96 -7.47
C ARG A 68 12.33 8.12 -8.69
N CYS A 69 12.32 7.10 -9.55
CA CYS A 69 11.33 6.93 -10.62
C CYS A 69 10.63 5.59 -10.40
N VAL A 70 9.39 5.58 -9.93
CA VAL A 70 8.58 4.35 -9.86
C VAL A 70 7.80 4.22 -11.16
N TYR A 71 8.10 3.18 -11.93
CA TYR A 71 7.60 3.04 -13.31
C TYR A 71 6.12 2.61 -13.41
N PHE A 72 5.51 2.12 -12.33
CA PHE A 72 4.27 1.35 -12.42
C PHE A 72 2.98 2.08 -12.01
N LEU A 73 3.03 3.04 -11.08
CA LEU A 73 1.79 3.54 -10.47
C LEU A 73 1.34 4.90 -10.98
N ASN A 74 2.22 5.90 -11.14
CA ASN A 74 1.87 7.17 -11.79
C ASN A 74 3.15 7.80 -12.35
N GLY A 75 3.13 8.35 -13.57
CA GLY A 75 4.30 8.97 -14.22
C GLY A 75 4.78 10.29 -13.60
N GLY A 76 4.67 10.45 -12.28
CA GLY A 76 5.13 11.59 -11.49
C GLY A 76 6.23 11.22 -10.49
N GLU A 77 6.60 12.16 -9.61
CA GLU A 77 7.55 11.90 -8.53
C GLU A 77 6.93 10.87 -7.55
N PRO A 78 7.60 9.74 -7.30
CA PRO A 78 7.01 8.64 -6.55
C PRO A 78 6.88 8.98 -5.07
N SER A 79 5.77 8.55 -4.49
CA SER A 79 5.55 8.63 -3.06
C SER A 79 6.32 7.53 -2.32
N LEU A 80 6.47 7.68 -1.00
CA LEU A 80 7.05 6.64 -0.15
C LEU A 80 6.29 5.32 -0.27
N LEU A 81 4.97 5.38 -0.46
CA LEU A 81 4.15 4.21 -0.73
C LEU A 81 4.50 3.54 -2.06
N ASP A 82 4.64 4.33 -3.13
CA ASP A 82 5.02 3.79 -4.45
C ASP A 82 6.37 3.07 -4.35
N ALA A 83 7.30 3.61 -3.57
CA ALA A 83 8.61 3.02 -3.30
C ALA A 83 8.56 1.73 -2.46
N LEU A 84 7.60 1.61 -1.54
CA LEU A 84 7.41 0.41 -0.70
C LEU A 84 6.68 -0.72 -1.43
N LEU A 85 5.82 -0.37 -2.40
CA LEU A 85 5.07 -1.32 -3.22
C LEU A 85 5.77 -1.66 -4.54
N ASP A 86 6.89 -0.99 -4.84
CA ASP A 86 7.71 -1.33 -6.00
C ASP A 86 8.34 -2.72 -5.81
N ASN A 87 8.38 -3.50 -6.88
CA ASN A 87 8.91 -4.87 -6.86
C ASN A 87 10.44 -4.89 -6.67
N ASP A 88 11.10 -3.73 -6.77
CA ASP A 88 12.54 -3.57 -6.61
C ASP A 88 12.89 -2.96 -5.24
N LEU A 89 12.77 -3.78 -4.20
CA LEU A 89 13.04 -3.45 -2.79
C LEU A 89 14.51 -3.06 -2.52
N GLY A 90 15.42 -3.26 -3.48
CA GLY A 90 16.85 -2.92 -3.36
C GLY A 90 17.15 -1.42 -3.26
N ASN A 91 16.12 -0.58 -3.37
CA ASN A 91 16.26 0.88 -3.37
C ASN A 91 15.91 1.54 -2.03
N LEU A 92 15.35 0.82 -1.05
CA LEU A 92 15.13 1.34 0.31
C LEU A 92 16.50 1.58 1.00
N PRO A 93 16.73 2.76 1.61
CA PRO A 93 17.99 3.08 2.28
C PRO A 93 18.27 2.18 3.47
#